data_AF-G3SLB3-F1
#
_entry.id   AF-G3SLB3-F1
#
_cell.length_a   1.000
_cell.length_b   1.000
_cell.length_c   1.000
_cell.angle_alpha   90.00
_cell.angle_beta   90.00
_cell.angle_gamma   90.00
#
_symmetry.space_group_name_H-M   'P 1'
#
loop_
_entity.id
_entity.type
_entity.pdbx_description
1 polymer ?
#
loop_
_entity_poly.entity_id
_entity_poly.type
_entity_poly.pdbx_seq_one_letter_code
_entity_poly.pdbx_strand_id
1 'polypeptide(L)'
;PDSPDNLFILLLVYTAGTPSFRIWLSKHVKPWKKAKDELITAHRIERWITFQSSDMRHRALMDMMGGVLEVKKEDILRMVIPQPAFMAKPDAVWSEEERKQFKEYEKKVKELNEEKDKYRKSLEAELKKLQNSIQESTQAFDEHLKRLFERRVKAEMVVNQEELKIANLIFSLLLDEELNSRELCLNNYLARNQEQKIQTSEAVRNAKEDLDMYKEHYDNLLAEDKVLDRSFKKEFSEIPMHQVDLLYKLFKRRPRIQKQKTHQDTANIVPFGERPGSDKSNKDAFAQLMKAMDELDNISNMPEGLDVSVWEHFCMTRRMKVENEQKVKQKAAGLMEMVTFLRKRVEEDEKVQQNIEKVFHELILLQEEKVEFQLNLTIQILLKQGQVELENFQLILEYSDAILINKNIIEDLNSVIRAQGQKKVTSMVESKDVHKGIFQIEWEHKKMEMEMEDLNQKAWDIQMLFFSRDRQKFLNEPQYETLIGIQIGVMEQTIAVLDKTHKKNVENCKKLLKKLGRFSNHKDVANYTLSCNLREELVAVSERRDICNAIGSKLTCEKIAKERYENMMQQQKLTNISKQQAEQISILQAEVERLRMRTFPALVPM
;
A
#
# COMPACT_ATOMS: atom_id res chain seq x y z
N PRO A 1 23.38 -21.00 -9.64
CA PRO A 1 23.65 -20.29 -10.91
C PRO A 1 24.31 -21.26 -11.88
N ASP A 2 23.47 -21.77 -12.76
CA ASP A 2 23.73 -22.84 -13.72
C ASP A 2 24.53 -22.39 -14.94
N SER A 3 25.13 -23.40 -15.59
CA SER A 3 25.65 -23.48 -16.97
C SER A 3 26.98 -22.78 -17.28
N PRO A 4 27.82 -23.45 -18.10
CA PRO A 4 27.74 -23.11 -19.51
C PRO A 4 27.71 -24.30 -20.49
N ASP A 5 27.23 -23.92 -21.67
CA ASP A 5 26.96 -24.60 -22.92
C ASP A 5 28.20 -25.11 -23.70
N ASN A 6 28.05 -26.33 -24.24
CA ASN A 6 28.13 -26.73 -25.66
C ASN A 6 29.34 -26.44 -26.61
N LEU A 7 29.55 -27.45 -27.47
CA LEU A 7 30.07 -27.51 -28.86
C LEU A 7 31.58 -27.72 -29.19
N PHE A 8 31.88 -28.97 -29.60
CA PHE A 8 32.23 -29.45 -30.96
C PHE A 8 33.34 -28.79 -31.84
N ILE A 9 34.27 -29.68 -32.26
CA ILE A 9 34.98 -29.82 -33.57
C ILE A 9 36.08 -28.81 -33.96
N LEU A 10 37.28 -29.34 -34.26
CA LEU A 10 37.91 -29.14 -35.58
C LEU A 10 38.86 -30.30 -35.97
N LEU A 11 38.53 -30.90 -37.12
CA LEU A 11 39.36 -31.81 -37.92
C LEU A 11 40.54 -31.05 -38.56
N LEU A 12 41.64 -31.76 -38.81
CA LEU A 12 42.53 -31.46 -39.93
C LEU A 12 42.83 -32.73 -40.72
N VAL A 13 42.36 -32.70 -41.97
CA VAL A 13 42.58 -33.66 -43.05
C VAL A 13 43.90 -33.28 -43.75
N TYR A 14 44.69 -34.27 -44.19
CA TYR A 14 45.55 -34.11 -45.36
C TYR A 14 45.46 -35.34 -46.28
N THR A 15 45.25 -35.02 -47.56
CA THR A 15 44.95 -35.85 -48.72
C THR A 15 46.19 -36.10 -49.58
N ALA A 16 46.28 -37.27 -50.23
CA ALA A 16 46.79 -37.53 -51.59
C ALA A 16 46.77 -39.07 -51.79
N GLY A 17 46.08 -39.69 -52.77
CA GLY A 17 46.03 -39.42 -54.20
C GLY A 17 46.95 -40.45 -54.91
N THR A 18 46.45 -41.54 -55.49
CA THR A 18 46.16 -41.74 -56.94
C THR A 18 46.48 -43.22 -57.33
N PRO A 19 46.26 -43.74 -58.55
CA PRO A 19 45.13 -44.64 -58.84
C PRO A 19 45.53 -46.00 -59.47
N SER A 20 44.53 -46.91 -59.45
CA SER A 20 44.21 -48.01 -60.38
C SER A 20 45.27 -48.62 -61.32
N PHE A 21 45.60 -49.91 -61.11
CA PHE A 21 45.66 -50.93 -62.18
C PHE A 21 45.39 -52.35 -61.58
N ARG A 22 44.50 -53.12 -62.22
CA ARG A 22 44.12 -54.50 -61.84
C ARG A 22 45.16 -55.51 -62.36
N ILE A 23 45.61 -56.45 -61.53
CA ILE A 23 46.13 -57.76 -61.96
C ILE A 23 45.66 -58.84 -60.96
N TRP A 24 45.05 -59.90 -61.48
CA TRP A 24 44.54 -61.09 -60.76
C TRP A 24 45.69 -62.07 -60.45
N LEU A 25 45.84 -62.58 -59.23
CA LEU A 25 46.52 -63.86 -58.97
C LEU A 25 46.29 -64.35 -57.51
N SER A 26 45.53 -65.44 -57.40
CA SER A 26 45.15 -66.21 -56.20
C SER A 26 46.33 -66.76 -55.41
N LYS A 27 46.37 -66.61 -54.06
CA LYS A 27 47.31 -67.34 -53.18
C LYS A 27 46.89 -67.41 -51.69
N HIS A 28 46.92 -68.64 -51.16
CA HIS A 28 47.18 -69.11 -49.78
C HIS A 28 46.34 -68.63 -48.57
N VAL A 29 45.56 -69.57 -48.00
CA VAL A 29 45.10 -69.53 -46.60
C VAL A 29 46.27 -69.85 -45.67
N LYS A 30 46.53 -68.95 -44.73
CA LYS A 30 47.67 -69.02 -43.80
C LYS A 30 47.38 -69.98 -42.62
N PRO A 31 48.34 -70.81 -42.17
CA PRO A 31 48.18 -71.79 -41.08
C PRO A 31 47.67 -71.25 -39.74
N TRP A 32 47.90 -69.97 -39.42
CA TRP A 32 47.45 -69.37 -38.15
C TRP A 32 45.93 -69.20 -38.03
N LYS A 33 45.17 -69.25 -39.14
CA LYS A 33 43.70 -69.23 -39.08
C LYS A 33 43.12 -70.54 -38.52
N LYS A 34 43.71 -71.70 -38.87
CA LYS A 34 43.28 -73.00 -38.29
C LYS A 34 43.57 -73.10 -36.80
N ALA A 35 44.75 -72.65 -36.37
CA ALA A 35 45.13 -72.63 -34.95
C ALA A 35 44.21 -71.73 -34.10
N LYS A 36 43.71 -70.62 -34.67
CA LYS A 36 42.78 -69.72 -34.00
C LYS A 36 41.40 -70.37 -33.82
N ASP A 37 40.91 -71.10 -34.82
CA ASP A 37 39.60 -71.75 -34.76
C ASP A 37 39.60 -72.93 -33.76
N GLU A 38 40.68 -73.71 -33.69
CA GLU A 38 40.84 -74.79 -32.69
C GLU A 38 40.90 -74.28 -31.25
N LEU A 39 41.55 -73.13 -31.01
CA LEU A 39 41.57 -72.50 -29.69
C LEU A 39 40.17 -72.03 -29.25
N ILE A 40 39.37 -71.54 -30.20
CA ILE A 40 37.99 -71.08 -29.96
C ILE A 40 37.07 -72.25 -29.64
N THR A 41 37.20 -73.40 -30.31
CA THR A 41 36.43 -74.61 -29.97
C THR A 41 36.82 -75.22 -28.64
N ALA A 42 38.12 -75.27 -28.30
CA ALA A 42 38.58 -75.74 -26.99
C ALA A 42 38.01 -74.89 -25.85
N HIS A 43 38.06 -73.56 -25.96
CA HIS A 43 37.43 -72.64 -24.99
C HIS A 43 35.91 -72.81 -24.89
N ARG A 44 35.22 -73.16 -25.99
CA ARG A 44 33.77 -73.42 -25.97
C ARG A 44 33.43 -74.70 -25.22
N ILE A 45 34.21 -75.78 -25.41
CA ILE A 45 33.99 -77.06 -24.72
C ILE A 45 34.27 -76.92 -23.22
N GLU A 46 35.33 -76.20 -22.85
CA GLU A 46 35.69 -75.95 -21.45
C GLU A 46 34.61 -75.14 -20.71
N ARG A 47 34.02 -74.13 -21.38
CA ARG A 47 32.84 -73.39 -20.88
C ARG A 47 31.59 -74.27 -20.72
N TRP A 48 31.41 -75.27 -21.58
CA TRP A 48 30.26 -76.17 -21.50
C TRP A 48 30.39 -77.18 -20.34
N ILE A 49 31.59 -77.69 -20.08
CA ILE A 49 31.87 -78.59 -18.94
C ILE A 49 31.75 -77.85 -17.61
N THR A 50 32.25 -76.62 -17.52
CA THR A 50 32.06 -75.78 -16.32
C THR A 50 30.60 -75.48 -16.05
N PHE A 51 29.80 -75.24 -17.09
CA PHE A 51 28.34 -75.05 -17.01
C PHE A 51 27.61 -76.28 -16.44
N GLN A 52 27.94 -77.50 -16.90
CA GLN A 52 27.37 -78.73 -16.32
C GLN A 52 27.78 -78.93 -14.86
N SER A 53 29.03 -78.63 -14.50
CA SER A 53 29.52 -78.78 -13.12
C SER A 53 28.86 -77.78 -12.15
N SER A 54 28.50 -76.59 -12.61
CA SER A 54 27.74 -75.61 -11.81
C SER A 54 26.30 -76.08 -11.60
N ASP A 55 25.70 -76.71 -12.60
CA ASP A 55 24.32 -77.20 -12.56
C ASP A 55 24.17 -78.41 -11.59
N MET A 56 25.17 -79.30 -11.55
CA MET A 56 25.22 -80.38 -10.55
C MET A 56 25.42 -79.86 -9.12
N ARG A 57 26.25 -78.84 -8.93
CA ARG A 57 26.46 -78.19 -7.62
C ARG A 57 25.21 -77.47 -7.14
N HIS A 58 24.49 -76.79 -8.03
CA HIS A 58 23.20 -76.17 -7.72
C HIS A 58 22.14 -77.21 -7.33
N ARG A 59 22.06 -78.33 -8.05
CA ARG A 59 21.16 -79.44 -7.69
C ARG A 59 21.49 -80.06 -6.34
N ALA A 60 22.76 -80.31 -6.06
CA ALA A 60 23.18 -80.84 -4.75
C ALA A 60 22.89 -79.86 -3.60
N LEU A 61 23.06 -78.54 -3.82
CA LEU A 61 22.72 -77.51 -2.82
C LEU A 61 21.21 -77.43 -2.57
N MET A 62 20.40 -77.58 -3.61
CA MET A 62 18.94 -77.63 -3.50
C MET A 62 18.48 -78.87 -2.73
N ASP A 63 19.04 -80.05 -3.02
CA ASP A 63 18.68 -81.30 -2.35
C ASP A 63 19.17 -81.38 -0.90
N MET A 64 20.32 -80.78 -0.57
CA MET A 64 20.93 -80.87 0.76
C MET A 64 20.61 -79.71 1.70
N MET A 65 20.41 -78.49 1.18
CA MET A 65 20.26 -77.26 1.99
C MET A 65 19.16 -76.33 1.48
N GLY A 66 18.24 -76.81 0.63
CA GLY A 66 17.13 -76.01 0.12
C GLY A 66 17.57 -74.78 -0.70
N GLY A 67 18.81 -74.78 -1.21
CA GLY A 67 19.32 -73.73 -2.10
C GLY A 67 19.98 -72.52 -1.43
N VAL A 68 20.16 -72.49 -0.10
CA VAL A 68 20.80 -71.35 0.60
C VAL A 68 21.89 -71.84 1.57
N LEU A 69 23.11 -71.31 1.41
CA LEU A 69 24.31 -71.71 2.18
C LEU A 69 24.41 -71.00 3.55
N GLU A 70 23.86 -69.79 3.67
CA GLU A 70 23.82 -68.98 4.91
C GLU A 70 22.45 -68.33 5.04
N VAL A 71 21.71 -68.66 6.12
CA VAL A 71 20.41 -68.02 6.39
C VAL A 71 20.66 -66.61 6.89
N LYS A 72 20.45 -65.60 6.03
CA LYS A 72 20.48 -64.20 6.46
C LYS A 72 19.17 -63.91 7.21
N LYS A 73 19.20 -63.00 8.20
CA LYS A 73 17.98 -62.58 8.92
C LYS A 73 16.90 -62.00 7.97
N GLU A 74 17.32 -61.52 6.79
CA GLU A 74 16.45 -61.06 5.70
C GLU A 74 15.65 -62.20 5.04
N ASP A 75 16.14 -63.44 5.10
CA ASP A 75 15.48 -64.61 4.51
C ASP A 75 14.24 -65.03 5.30
N ILE A 76 14.17 -64.66 6.59
CA ILE A 76 12.99 -64.87 7.45
C ILE A 76 11.76 -64.20 6.84
N LEU A 77 11.91 -63.03 6.19
CA LEU A 77 10.81 -62.32 5.52
C LEU A 77 10.34 -63.03 4.25
N ARG A 78 11.26 -63.71 3.53
CA ARG A 78 11.00 -64.42 2.27
C ARG A 78 10.51 -65.86 2.47
N MET A 79 10.71 -66.41 3.66
CA MET A 79 10.32 -67.79 3.98
C MET A 79 8.80 -67.94 3.95
N VAL A 80 8.30 -68.95 3.23
CA VAL A 80 6.88 -69.30 3.16
C VAL A 80 6.75 -70.77 3.49
N ILE A 81 5.96 -71.11 4.51
CA ILE A 81 5.73 -72.52 4.86
C ILE A 81 4.72 -73.07 3.85
N PRO A 82 5.10 -74.09 3.04
CA PRO A 82 4.23 -74.64 2.01
C PRO A 82 2.97 -75.24 2.64
N GLN A 83 1.83 -74.99 2.01
CA GLN A 83 0.53 -75.50 2.49
C GLN A 83 0.51 -77.03 2.43
N PRO A 84 0.06 -77.73 3.49
CA PRO A 84 -0.12 -79.17 3.45
C PRO A 84 -1.09 -79.59 2.34
N ALA A 85 -0.76 -80.65 1.59
CA ALA A 85 -1.51 -81.06 0.39
C ALA A 85 -3.01 -81.37 0.63
N PHE A 86 -3.41 -81.69 1.87
CA PHE A 86 -4.79 -81.98 2.23
C PHE A 86 -5.66 -80.72 2.42
N MET A 87 -5.08 -79.52 2.58
CA MET A 87 -5.81 -78.24 2.65
C MET A 87 -6.56 -77.89 1.35
N ALA A 88 -6.28 -78.59 0.25
CA ALA A 88 -7.04 -78.46 -1.00
C ALA A 88 -8.42 -79.17 -0.95
N LYS A 89 -8.69 -79.99 0.08
CA LYS A 89 -9.96 -80.71 0.29
C LYS A 89 -10.81 -80.02 1.38
N PRO A 90 -12.15 -80.07 1.32
CA PRO A 90 -13.02 -79.42 2.31
C PRO A 90 -12.86 -79.93 3.75
N ASP A 91 -12.93 -79.02 4.73
CA ASP A 91 -12.69 -79.23 6.17
C ASP A 91 -13.50 -80.35 6.84
N ALA A 92 -14.62 -80.74 6.23
CA ALA A 92 -15.52 -81.77 6.73
C ALA A 92 -14.96 -83.20 6.60
N VAL A 93 -13.96 -83.43 5.74
CA VAL A 93 -13.43 -84.76 5.40
C VAL A 93 -12.06 -85.04 6.04
N TRP A 94 -11.59 -84.15 6.93
CA TRP A 94 -10.28 -84.31 7.55
C TRP A 94 -10.28 -85.40 8.62
N SER A 95 -9.28 -86.27 8.58
CA SER A 95 -9.00 -87.23 9.65
C SER A 95 -8.53 -86.51 10.94
N GLU A 96 -8.61 -87.18 12.10
CA GLU A 96 -8.10 -86.60 13.36
C GLU A 96 -6.59 -86.30 13.31
N GLU A 97 -5.84 -87.03 12.49
CA GLU A 97 -4.41 -86.83 12.26
C GLU A 97 -4.15 -85.61 11.34
N GLU A 98 -4.96 -85.43 10.29
CA GLU A 98 -4.91 -84.26 9.40
C GLU A 98 -5.30 -82.97 10.15
N ARG A 99 -6.26 -83.05 11.08
CA ARG A 99 -6.60 -81.93 11.99
C ARG A 99 -5.46 -81.55 12.93
N LYS A 100 -4.66 -82.52 13.40
CA LYS A 100 -3.45 -82.26 14.21
C LYS A 100 -2.36 -81.60 13.35
N GLN A 101 -2.13 -82.09 12.14
CA GLN A 101 -1.16 -81.52 11.19
C GLN A 101 -1.52 -80.09 10.78
N PHE A 102 -2.81 -79.78 10.62
CA PHE A 102 -3.29 -78.42 10.37
C PHE A 102 -3.01 -77.48 11.54
N LYS A 103 -3.30 -77.90 12.78
CA LYS A 103 -2.98 -77.10 13.98
C LYS A 103 -1.48 -76.85 14.12
N GLU A 104 -0.66 -77.82 13.77
CA GLU A 104 0.81 -77.67 13.78
C GLU A 104 1.29 -76.74 12.66
N TYR A 105 0.70 -76.83 11.46
CA TYR A 105 0.96 -75.89 10.36
C TYR A 105 0.57 -74.46 10.73
N GLU A 106 -0.64 -74.24 11.27
CA GLU A 106 -1.08 -72.92 11.74
C GLU A 106 -0.16 -72.36 12.82
N LYS A 107 0.28 -73.22 13.75
CA LYS A 107 1.23 -72.82 14.80
C LYS A 107 2.55 -72.36 14.19
N LYS A 108 3.12 -73.13 13.25
CA LYS A 108 4.37 -72.77 12.54
C LYS A 108 4.22 -71.50 11.70
N VAL A 109 3.07 -71.29 11.05
CA VAL A 109 2.77 -70.05 10.29
C VAL A 109 2.63 -68.85 11.23
N LYS A 110 1.99 -69.02 12.38
CA LYS A 110 1.89 -67.97 13.41
C LYS A 110 3.27 -67.62 13.98
N GLU A 111 4.07 -68.62 14.35
CA GLU A 111 5.44 -68.43 14.85
C GLU A 111 6.32 -67.72 13.80
N LEU A 112 6.25 -68.13 12.52
CA LEU A 112 6.99 -67.49 11.44
C LEU A 112 6.55 -66.03 11.22
N ASN A 113 5.23 -65.76 11.26
CA ASN A 113 4.72 -64.39 11.15
C ASN A 113 5.14 -63.52 12.34
N GLU A 114 5.16 -64.07 13.56
CA GLU A 114 5.67 -63.36 14.74
C GLU A 114 7.17 -63.06 14.63
N GLU A 115 7.97 -63.97 14.09
CA GLU A 115 9.41 -63.72 13.81
C GLU A 115 9.62 -62.66 12.73
N LYS A 116 8.83 -62.71 11.64
CA LYS A 116 8.82 -61.67 10.60
C LYS A 116 8.47 -60.30 11.17
N ASP A 117 7.45 -60.24 12.03
CA ASP A 117 7.01 -58.98 12.65
C ASP A 117 8.01 -58.46 13.68
N LYS A 118 8.66 -59.35 14.46
CA LYS A 118 9.78 -58.97 15.35
C LYS A 118 10.94 -58.38 14.56
N TYR A 119 11.30 -59.00 13.44
CA TYR A 119 12.39 -58.52 12.59
C TYR A 119 12.02 -57.20 11.87
N ARG A 120 10.79 -57.07 11.36
CA ARG A 120 10.28 -55.80 10.81
C ARG A 120 10.35 -54.68 11.85
N LYS A 121 9.88 -54.92 13.07
CA LYS A 121 9.94 -53.93 14.18
C LYS A 121 11.38 -53.56 14.54
N SER A 122 12.33 -54.50 14.52
CA SER A 122 13.75 -54.16 14.73
C SER A 122 14.31 -53.27 13.62
N LEU A 123 13.97 -53.55 12.35
CA LEU A 123 14.40 -52.72 11.22
C LEU A 123 13.76 -51.32 11.27
N GLU A 124 12.47 -51.22 11.61
CA GLU A 124 11.81 -49.92 11.82
C GLU A 124 12.43 -49.13 12.97
N ALA A 125 12.85 -49.79 14.05
CA ALA A 125 13.54 -49.15 15.16
C ALA A 125 14.94 -48.67 14.78
N GLU A 126 15.70 -49.47 14.02
CA GLU A 126 17.00 -49.07 13.47
C GLU A 126 16.86 -47.90 12.49
N LEU A 127 15.87 -47.95 11.60
CA LEU A 127 15.56 -46.87 10.67
C LEU A 127 15.26 -45.58 11.44
N LYS A 128 14.39 -45.63 12.46
CA LYS A 128 14.09 -44.46 13.30
C LYS A 128 15.32 -43.93 14.03
N LYS A 129 16.16 -44.81 14.57
CA LYS A 129 17.43 -44.41 15.21
C LYS A 129 18.36 -43.71 14.24
N LEU A 130 18.51 -44.24 13.03
CA LEU A 130 19.33 -43.63 11.97
C LEU A 130 18.75 -42.28 11.52
N GLN A 131 17.42 -42.19 11.34
CA GLN A 131 16.76 -40.92 11.01
C GLN A 131 17.00 -39.85 12.08
N ASN A 132 16.82 -40.20 13.36
CA ASN A 132 17.08 -39.28 14.47
C ASN A 132 18.55 -38.86 14.52
N SER A 133 19.47 -39.80 14.35
CA SER A 133 20.92 -39.49 14.33
C SER A 133 21.31 -38.58 13.15
N ILE A 134 20.72 -38.79 11.96
CA ILE A 134 20.92 -37.91 10.81
C ILE A 134 20.37 -36.51 11.14
N GLN A 135 19.15 -36.42 11.68
CA GLN A 135 18.55 -35.14 12.05
C GLN A 135 19.39 -34.38 13.08
N GLU A 136 19.85 -35.05 14.13
CA GLU A 136 20.72 -34.45 15.16
C GLU A 136 22.05 -33.98 14.56
N SER A 137 22.66 -34.78 13.68
CA SER A 137 23.90 -34.43 12.99
C SER A 137 23.72 -33.23 12.05
N THR A 138 22.63 -33.19 11.29
CA THR A 138 22.29 -32.05 10.42
C THR A 138 22.05 -30.78 11.23
N GLN A 139 21.27 -30.85 12.31
CA GLN A 139 21.03 -29.70 13.20
C GLN A 139 22.33 -29.20 13.84
N ALA A 140 23.18 -30.12 14.32
CA ALA A 140 24.48 -29.75 14.86
C ALA A 140 25.35 -29.07 13.79
N PHE A 141 25.39 -29.59 12.56
CA PHE A 141 26.13 -28.96 11.46
C PHE A 141 25.60 -27.57 11.13
N ASP A 142 24.28 -27.40 11.02
CA ASP A 142 23.63 -26.12 10.73
C ASP A 142 23.93 -25.07 11.82
N GLU A 143 23.95 -25.48 13.10
CA GLU A 143 24.38 -24.60 14.19
C GLU A 143 25.85 -24.19 14.06
N HIS A 144 26.74 -25.11 13.70
CA HIS A 144 28.15 -24.78 13.48
C HIS A 144 28.32 -23.84 12.28
N LEU A 145 27.58 -24.07 11.20
CA LEU A 145 27.58 -23.21 10.02
C LEU A 145 27.05 -21.81 10.36
N LYS A 146 25.97 -21.72 11.13
CA LYS A 146 25.43 -20.44 11.63
C LYS A 146 26.44 -19.69 12.48
N ARG A 147 27.10 -20.37 13.44
CA ARG A 147 28.17 -19.77 14.26
C ARG A 147 29.34 -19.28 13.41
N LEU A 148 29.73 -20.05 12.38
CA LEU A 148 30.79 -19.65 11.45
C LEU A 148 30.38 -18.43 10.62
N PHE A 149 29.15 -18.41 10.11
CA PHE A 149 28.60 -17.28 9.36
C PHE A 149 28.56 -16.01 10.22
N GLU A 150 28.08 -16.09 11.46
CA GLU A 150 28.09 -14.96 12.40
C GLU A 150 29.51 -14.43 12.67
N ARG A 151 30.50 -15.33 12.80
CA ARG A 151 31.92 -14.94 12.94
C ARG A 151 32.45 -14.27 11.68
N ARG A 152 32.13 -14.80 10.50
CA ARG A 152 32.54 -14.22 9.22
C ARG A 152 31.97 -12.80 9.06
N VAL A 153 30.68 -12.61 9.29
CA VAL A 153 30.03 -11.29 9.19
C VAL A 153 30.68 -10.29 10.16
N LYS A 154 30.98 -10.71 11.41
CA LYS A 154 31.68 -9.85 12.36
C LYS A 154 33.11 -9.51 11.91
N ALA A 155 33.84 -10.46 11.34
CA ALA A 155 35.18 -10.23 10.83
C ALA A 155 35.16 -9.26 9.63
N GLU A 156 34.28 -9.48 8.65
CA GLU A 156 34.09 -8.58 7.50
C GLU A 156 33.68 -7.18 7.95
N MET A 157 32.77 -7.06 8.93
CA MET A 157 32.38 -5.76 9.50
C MET A 157 33.57 -4.99 10.09
N VAL A 158 34.44 -5.66 10.86
CA VAL A 158 35.63 -5.03 11.45
C VAL A 158 36.65 -4.66 10.38
N VAL A 159 36.87 -5.53 9.38
CA VAL A 159 37.77 -5.23 8.26
C VAL A 159 37.28 -4.00 7.50
N ASN A 160 36.01 -3.96 7.09
CA ASN A 160 35.43 -2.82 6.39
C ASN A 160 35.48 -1.53 7.24
N GLN A 161 35.31 -1.64 8.56
CA GLN A 161 35.44 -0.52 9.48
C GLN A 161 36.86 0.05 9.48
N GLU A 162 37.88 -0.80 9.61
CA GLU A 162 39.28 -0.35 9.59
C GLU A 162 39.69 0.14 8.20
N GLU A 163 39.22 -0.48 7.12
CA GLU A 163 39.45 -0.01 5.75
C GLU A 163 38.87 1.40 5.53
N LEU A 164 37.64 1.65 5.99
CA LEU A 164 37.02 2.97 5.91
C LEU A 164 37.81 4.01 6.74
N LYS A 165 38.26 3.62 7.94
CA LYS A 165 39.08 4.48 8.79
C LYS A 165 40.42 4.82 8.13
N ILE A 166 41.09 3.83 7.53
CA ILE A 166 42.32 4.04 6.77
C ILE A 166 42.06 4.98 5.59
N ALA A 167 40.99 4.77 4.83
CA ALA A 167 40.64 5.62 3.70
C ALA A 167 40.40 7.09 4.13
N ASN A 168 39.66 7.29 5.22
CA ASN A 168 39.40 8.63 5.78
C ASN A 168 40.69 9.30 6.29
N LEU A 169 41.59 8.55 6.93
CA LEU A 169 42.88 9.05 7.37
C LEU A 169 43.77 9.42 6.19
N ILE A 170 43.84 8.58 5.16
CA ILE A 170 44.59 8.88 3.93
C ILE A 170 44.03 10.15 3.28
N PHE A 171 42.71 10.27 3.14
CA PHE A 171 42.08 11.47 2.61
C PHE A 171 42.42 12.72 3.44
N SER A 172 42.39 12.60 4.77
CA SER A 172 42.75 13.70 5.66
C SER A 172 44.23 14.11 5.55
N LEU A 173 45.13 13.13 5.40
CA LEU A 173 46.56 13.38 5.18
C LEU A 173 46.82 14.03 3.82
N LEU A 174 46.12 13.59 2.77
CA LEU A 174 46.23 14.19 1.43
C LEU A 174 45.76 15.65 1.44
N LEU A 175 44.67 15.95 2.13
CA LEU A 175 44.21 17.33 2.30
C LEU A 175 45.21 18.18 3.09
N ASP A 176 45.78 17.66 4.19
CA ASP A 176 46.81 18.38 4.94
C ASP A 176 48.06 18.64 4.09
N GLU A 177 48.51 17.65 3.31
CA GLU A 177 49.61 17.82 2.34
C GLU A 177 49.28 18.88 1.27
N GLU A 178 48.05 18.90 0.74
CA GLU A 178 47.60 19.91 -0.21
C GLU A 178 47.63 21.31 0.41
N LEU A 179 47.06 21.49 1.60
CA LEU A 179 47.09 22.75 2.34
C LEU A 179 48.52 23.21 2.63
N ASN A 180 49.39 22.31 3.09
CA ASN A 180 50.81 22.58 3.34
C ASN A 180 51.55 22.98 2.05
N SER A 181 51.27 22.31 0.93
CA SER A 181 51.89 22.63 -0.36
C SER A 181 51.45 24.00 -0.88
N ARG A 182 50.17 24.35 -0.69
CA ARG A 182 49.61 25.65 -1.05
C ARG A 182 50.20 26.76 -0.16
N GLU A 183 50.31 26.51 1.13
CA GLU A 183 50.95 27.44 2.08
C GLU A 183 52.42 27.68 1.71
N LEU A 184 53.17 26.63 1.38
CA LEU A 184 54.56 26.74 0.92
C LEU A 184 54.65 27.53 -0.39
N CYS A 185 53.75 27.31 -1.34
CA CYS A 185 53.69 28.03 -2.61
C CYS A 185 53.44 29.53 -2.41
N LEU A 186 52.45 29.89 -1.58
CA LEU A 186 52.14 31.28 -1.23
C LEU A 186 53.30 31.95 -0.49
N ASN A 187 53.93 31.26 0.47
CA ASN A 187 55.12 31.78 1.16
C ASN A 187 56.28 32.04 0.20
N ASN A 188 56.55 31.12 -0.73
CA ASN A 188 57.58 31.33 -1.76
C ASN A 188 57.24 32.49 -2.69
N TYR A 189 55.96 32.64 -3.06
CA TYR A 189 55.50 33.77 -3.88
C TYR A 189 55.62 35.10 -3.14
N LEU A 190 55.27 35.12 -1.85
CA LEU A 190 55.43 36.28 -0.97
C LEU A 190 56.89 36.68 -0.82
N ALA A 191 57.80 35.73 -0.62
CA ALA A 191 59.25 35.99 -0.55
C ALA A 191 59.78 36.62 -1.84
N ARG A 192 59.35 36.14 -3.02
CA ARG A 192 59.72 36.74 -4.32
C ARG A 192 59.18 38.15 -4.47
N ASN A 193 57.93 38.39 -4.07
CA ASN A 193 57.35 39.73 -4.13
C ASN A 193 58.05 40.69 -3.14
N GLN A 194 58.47 40.22 -1.98
CA GLN A 194 59.28 41.01 -1.03
C GLN A 194 60.65 41.36 -1.60
N GLU A 195 61.32 40.44 -2.30
CA GLU A 195 62.58 40.74 -2.99
C GLU A 195 62.36 41.77 -4.12
N GLN A 196 61.30 41.62 -4.91
CA GLN A 196 60.92 42.61 -5.91
C GLN A 196 60.58 43.97 -5.28
N LYS A 197 59.98 43.98 -4.09
CA LYS A 197 59.68 45.21 -3.34
C LYS A 197 60.96 45.94 -2.92
N ILE A 198 61.98 45.21 -2.47
CA ILE A 198 63.29 45.80 -2.16
C ILE A 198 63.89 46.45 -3.41
N GLN A 199 63.87 45.74 -4.55
CA GLN A 199 64.42 46.26 -5.82
C GLN A 199 63.66 47.50 -6.33
N THR A 200 62.32 47.48 -6.28
CA THR A 200 61.49 48.61 -6.73
C THR A 200 61.60 49.81 -5.79
N SER A 201 61.66 49.59 -4.48
CA SER A 201 61.90 50.64 -3.49
C SER A 201 63.27 51.29 -3.65
N GLU A 202 64.30 50.49 -3.93
CA GLU A 202 65.64 51.01 -4.23
C GLU A 202 65.66 51.81 -5.54
N ALA A 203 64.99 51.35 -6.59
CA ALA A 203 64.86 52.09 -7.84
C ALA A 203 64.13 53.43 -7.65
N VAL A 204 63.10 53.49 -6.79
CA VAL A 204 62.43 54.74 -6.40
C VAL A 204 63.39 55.65 -5.63
N ARG A 205 64.18 55.11 -4.70
CA ARG A 205 65.18 55.88 -3.94
C ARG A 205 66.21 56.52 -4.88
N ASN A 206 66.80 55.73 -5.77
CA ASN A 206 67.79 56.22 -6.73
C ASN A 206 67.20 57.28 -7.67
N ALA A 207 65.98 57.07 -8.18
CA ALA A 207 65.29 58.05 -9.03
C ALA A 207 64.98 59.37 -8.30
N LYS A 208 64.72 59.33 -6.98
CA LYS A 208 64.56 60.53 -6.15
C LYS A 208 65.89 61.27 -5.99
N GLU A 209 66.96 60.55 -5.67
CA GLU A 209 68.31 61.12 -5.54
C GLU A 209 68.75 61.79 -6.85
N ASP A 210 68.55 61.13 -8.00
CA ASP A 210 68.84 61.71 -9.32
C ASP A 210 68.00 62.95 -9.61
N LEU A 211 66.70 62.94 -9.26
CA LEU A 211 65.81 64.09 -9.42
C LEU A 211 66.26 65.27 -8.55
N ASP A 212 66.65 65.03 -7.30
CA ASP A 212 67.10 66.06 -6.37
C ASP A 212 68.41 66.69 -6.83
N MET A 213 69.39 65.89 -7.28
CA MET A 213 70.62 66.40 -7.90
C MET A 213 70.33 67.22 -9.16
N TYR A 214 69.44 66.74 -10.03
CA TYR A 214 69.09 67.46 -11.26
C TYR A 214 68.36 68.77 -10.97
N LYS A 215 67.52 68.78 -9.94
CA LYS A 215 66.83 69.97 -9.44
C LYS A 215 67.81 71.00 -8.87
N GLU A 216 68.81 70.57 -8.10
CA GLU A 216 69.87 71.46 -7.61
C GLU A 216 70.62 72.13 -8.77
N HIS A 217 70.98 71.37 -9.82
CA HIS A 217 71.59 71.94 -11.02
C HIS A 217 70.68 72.94 -11.74
N TYR A 218 69.38 72.67 -11.82
CA TYR A 218 68.40 73.59 -12.39
C TYR A 218 68.27 74.87 -11.55
N ASP A 219 68.21 74.76 -10.23
CA ASP A 219 68.11 75.90 -9.31
C ASP A 219 69.38 76.77 -9.35
N ASN A 220 70.56 76.16 -9.50
CA ASN A 220 71.82 76.86 -9.70
C ASN A 220 71.83 77.65 -11.02
N LEU A 221 71.43 77.04 -12.14
CA LEU A 221 71.31 77.74 -13.43
C LEU A 221 70.28 78.87 -13.40
N LEU A 222 69.15 78.66 -12.71
CA LEU A 222 68.17 79.71 -12.46
C LEU A 222 68.72 80.85 -11.63
N ALA A 223 69.57 80.56 -10.63
CA ALA A 223 70.22 81.57 -9.81
C ALA A 223 71.24 82.38 -10.65
N GLU A 224 72.08 81.70 -11.43
CA GLU A 224 73.00 82.34 -12.39
C GLU A 224 72.24 83.24 -13.39
N ASP A 225 71.12 82.76 -13.92
CA ASP A 225 70.25 83.52 -14.82
C ASP A 225 69.75 84.81 -14.16
N LYS A 226 69.29 84.73 -12.91
CA LYS A 226 68.89 85.90 -12.12
C LYS A 226 70.06 86.84 -11.83
N VAL A 227 71.28 86.31 -11.63
CA VAL A 227 72.49 87.11 -11.41
C VAL A 227 72.86 87.89 -12.65
N LEU A 228 72.91 87.26 -13.84
CA LEU A 228 73.18 87.92 -15.13
C LEU A 228 72.19 89.07 -15.39
N ASP A 229 70.93 88.90 -14.96
CA ASP A 229 69.91 89.94 -15.11
C ASP A 229 70.12 91.14 -14.17
N ARG A 230 70.60 90.87 -12.94
CA ARG A 230 70.88 91.89 -11.92
C ARG A 230 72.22 92.57 -12.14
N SER A 231 73.22 91.87 -12.69
CA SER A 231 74.57 92.40 -12.96
C SER A 231 74.62 93.27 -14.20
N PHE A 232 73.67 93.14 -15.14
CA PHE A 232 73.64 93.91 -16.39
C PHE A 232 73.87 95.41 -16.18
N LYS A 233 73.13 96.05 -15.26
CA LYS A 233 73.28 97.50 -15.02
C LYS A 233 74.64 97.88 -14.41
N LYS A 234 75.32 96.93 -13.74
CA LYS A 234 76.66 97.14 -13.18
C LYS A 234 77.75 97.03 -14.24
N GLU A 235 77.58 96.14 -15.21
CA GLU A 235 78.53 95.92 -16.33
C GLU A 235 78.64 97.14 -17.26
N PHE A 236 77.58 97.94 -17.40
CA PHE A 236 77.56 99.16 -18.24
C PHE A 236 77.62 100.47 -17.43
N SER A 237 78.19 100.45 -16.23
CA SER A 237 78.24 101.63 -15.35
C SER A 237 79.11 102.79 -15.85
N GLU A 238 79.97 102.53 -16.84
CA GLU A 238 80.86 103.52 -17.47
C GLU A 238 80.15 104.44 -18.48
N ILE A 239 78.86 104.21 -18.76
CA ILE A 239 78.07 104.85 -19.80
C ILE A 239 76.92 105.68 -19.20
N PRO A 240 76.48 106.79 -19.81
CA PRO A 240 75.34 107.56 -19.33
C PRO A 240 74.08 106.72 -19.05
N MET A 241 73.46 106.93 -17.88
CA MET A 241 72.33 106.12 -17.37
C MET A 241 71.16 105.96 -18.38
N HIS A 242 70.85 107.00 -19.16
CA HIS A 242 69.78 106.95 -20.16
C HIS A 242 70.07 105.97 -21.32
N GLN A 243 71.34 105.78 -21.68
CA GLN A 243 71.77 104.79 -22.67
C GLN A 243 71.75 103.38 -22.05
N VAL A 244 72.13 103.22 -20.78
CA VAL A 244 72.06 101.94 -20.05
C VAL A 244 70.62 101.44 -19.95
N ASP A 245 69.64 102.31 -19.68
CA ASP A 245 68.22 101.92 -19.63
C ASP A 245 67.65 101.57 -21.01
N LEU A 246 68.13 102.22 -22.08
CA LEU A 246 67.78 101.87 -23.46
C LEU A 246 68.36 100.50 -23.84
N LEU A 247 69.63 100.25 -23.52
CA LEU A 247 70.27 98.95 -23.70
C LEU A 247 69.58 97.86 -22.86
N TYR A 248 69.14 98.15 -21.64
CA TYR A 248 68.40 97.17 -20.83
C TYR A 248 67.05 96.77 -21.45
N LYS A 249 66.34 97.71 -22.09
CA LYS A 249 65.11 97.38 -22.86
C LYS A 249 65.43 96.45 -24.05
N LEU A 250 66.55 96.68 -24.74
CA LEU A 250 67.04 95.82 -25.82
C LEU A 250 67.55 94.46 -25.29
N PHE A 251 68.11 94.43 -24.08
CA PHE A 251 68.57 93.23 -23.39
C PHE A 251 67.41 92.32 -22.99
N LYS A 252 66.23 92.88 -22.68
CA LYS A 252 65.00 92.10 -22.39
C LYS A 252 64.25 91.66 -23.64
N ARG A 253 64.53 92.26 -24.80
CA ARG A 253 63.90 91.87 -26.07
C ARG A 253 64.39 90.49 -26.51
N ARG A 254 63.47 89.63 -26.93
CA ARG A 254 63.76 88.29 -27.45
C ARG A 254 63.24 88.15 -28.89
N PRO A 255 63.91 87.38 -29.75
CA PRO A 255 63.39 87.05 -31.07
C PRO A 255 62.04 86.31 -30.97
N ARG A 256 61.06 86.68 -31.80
CA ARG A 256 59.79 85.93 -31.92
C ARG A 256 59.98 84.83 -32.95
N ILE A 257 60.30 83.62 -32.50
CA ILE A 257 60.35 82.44 -33.37
C ILE A 257 58.92 81.92 -33.55
N GLN A 258 58.43 81.85 -34.79
CA GLN A 258 57.16 81.17 -35.09
C GLN A 258 57.32 79.67 -34.82
N LYS A 259 56.55 79.13 -33.87
CA LYS A 259 56.48 77.69 -33.64
C LYS A 259 55.85 77.04 -34.87
N GLN A 260 56.64 76.38 -35.71
CA GLN A 260 56.08 75.44 -36.70
C GLN A 260 55.42 74.30 -35.93
N LYS A 261 54.14 74.02 -36.21
CA LYS A 261 53.44 72.84 -35.70
C LYS A 261 54.09 71.60 -36.31
N THR A 262 55.00 70.97 -35.59
CA THR A 262 55.47 69.64 -35.95
C THR A 262 54.36 68.65 -35.62
N HIS A 263 53.76 68.05 -36.66
CA HIS A 263 52.93 66.85 -36.52
C HIS A 263 53.80 65.77 -35.85
N GLN A 264 53.43 65.34 -34.64
CA GLN A 264 54.03 64.16 -34.03
C GLN A 264 53.41 62.92 -34.66
N ASP A 265 54.17 62.22 -35.50
CA ASP A 265 53.84 60.85 -35.91
C ASP A 265 54.01 59.92 -34.70
N THR A 266 52.87 59.53 -34.12
CA THR A 266 52.69 58.61 -32.98
C THR A 266 53.00 57.14 -33.31
N ALA A 267 53.93 56.84 -34.22
CA ALA A 267 54.05 55.49 -34.78
C ALA A 267 55.25 54.66 -34.33
N ASN A 268 56.26 55.19 -33.62
CA ASN A 268 57.42 54.38 -33.20
C ASN A 268 57.93 54.77 -31.81
N ILE A 269 57.28 54.27 -30.77
CA ILE A 269 57.79 54.31 -29.39
C ILE A 269 58.31 52.92 -29.05
N VAL A 270 59.60 52.71 -29.30
CA VAL A 270 60.34 51.60 -28.69
C VAL A 270 60.67 52.01 -27.24
N PRO A 271 60.25 51.25 -26.20
CA PRO A 271 60.32 51.71 -24.80
C PRO A 271 61.74 51.87 -24.21
N PHE A 272 62.80 51.39 -24.89
CA PHE A 272 64.17 51.36 -24.37
C PHE A 272 65.25 51.93 -25.31
N GLY A 273 64.87 52.58 -26.42
CA GLY A 273 65.86 53.23 -27.31
C GLY A 273 66.18 54.65 -26.83
N GLU A 274 67.46 55.02 -26.74
CA GLU A 274 67.90 56.42 -26.60
C GLU A 274 67.15 57.26 -27.64
N ARG A 275 66.29 58.20 -27.21
CA ARG A 275 65.53 59.07 -28.12
C ARG A 275 66.46 60.16 -28.68
N PRO A 276 66.98 60.05 -29.91
CA PRO A 276 67.87 61.08 -30.47
C PRO A 276 67.06 62.23 -31.10
N GLY A 277 65.73 62.10 -31.15
CA GLY A 277 64.83 63.05 -31.80
C GLY A 277 64.60 64.34 -31.00
N SER A 278 64.54 64.25 -29.66
CA SER A 278 64.35 65.43 -28.79
C SER A 278 65.58 66.35 -28.84
N ASP A 279 66.78 65.77 -28.69
CA ASP A 279 68.03 66.53 -28.70
C ASP A 279 68.36 67.17 -30.05
N LYS A 280 68.06 66.49 -31.17
CA LYS A 280 68.22 67.08 -32.51
C LYS A 280 67.26 68.25 -32.71
N SER A 281 65.99 68.08 -32.35
CA SER A 281 65.00 69.16 -32.45
C SER A 281 65.31 70.37 -31.54
N ASN A 282 65.86 70.14 -30.34
CA ASN A 282 66.28 71.19 -29.42
C ASN A 282 67.53 71.94 -29.90
N LYS A 283 68.47 71.24 -30.55
CA LYS A 283 69.65 71.84 -31.18
C LYS A 283 69.25 72.68 -32.39
N ASP A 284 68.33 72.19 -33.22
CA ASP A 284 67.84 72.94 -34.39
C ASP A 284 67.04 74.18 -33.97
N ALA A 285 66.19 74.07 -32.94
CA ALA A 285 65.46 75.21 -32.39
C ALA A 285 66.39 76.26 -31.75
N PHE A 286 67.47 75.82 -31.09
CA PHE A 286 68.49 76.72 -30.56
C PHE A 286 69.29 77.40 -31.68
N ALA A 287 69.67 76.67 -32.73
CA ALA A 287 70.35 77.24 -33.89
C ALA A 287 69.48 78.30 -34.60
N GLN A 288 68.17 78.05 -34.73
CA GLN A 288 67.22 79.04 -35.26
C GLN A 288 67.09 80.27 -34.35
N LEU A 289 67.11 80.09 -33.03
CA LEU A 289 67.13 81.20 -32.06
C LEU A 289 68.40 82.04 -32.21
N MET A 290 69.57 81.42 -32.33
CA MET A 290 70.83 82.14 -32.48
C MET A 290 70.91 82.89 -33.82
N LYS A 291 70.39 82.31 -34.90
CA LYS A 291 70.28 83.01 -36.18
C LYS A 291 69.37 84.25 -36.10
N ALA A 292 68.26 84.14 -35.38
CA ALA A 292 67.38 85.30 -35.14
C ALA A 292 68.00 86.34 -34.18
N MET A 293 68.97 85.94 -33.35
CA MET A 293 69.78 86.87 -32.55
C MET A 293 70.79 87.63 -33.41
N ASP A 294 71.39 86.99 -34.43
CA ASP A 294 72.28 87.67 -35.39
C ASP A 294 71.58 88.85 -36.09
N GLU A 295 70.29 88.70 -36.42
CA GLU A 295 69.48 89.79 -36.98
C GLU A 295 69.25 90.94 -35.98
N LEU A 296 69.10 90.64 -34.68
CA LEU A 296 68.92 91.65 -33.63
C LEU A 296 70.24 92.32 -33.21
N ASP A 297 71.38 91.64 -33.32
CA ASP A 297 72.72 92.15 -32.98
C ASP A 297 73.35 92.97 -34.13
N ASN A 298 72.70 93.02 -35.30
CA ASN A 298 73.17 93.79 -36.46
C ASN A 298 73.41 95.27 -36.08
N ILE A 299 74.50 95.85 -36.60
CA ILE A 299 74.95 97.23 -36.36
C ILE A 299 73.84 98.25 -36.71
N SER A 300 72.95 97.91 -37.66
CA SER A 300 71.78 98.73 -37.99
C SER A 300 70.81 98.97 -36.84
N ASN A 301 70.83 98.14 -35.80
CA ASN A 301 69.96 98.25 -34.62
C ASN A 301 70.65 98.95 -33.43
N MET A 302 71.88 99.45 -33.60
CA MET A 302 72.63 100.15 -32.56
C MET A 302 72.05 101.55 -32.31
N PRO A 303 71.84 101.97 -31.04
CA PRO A 303 71.40 103.32 -30.71
C PRO A 303 72.38 104.40 -31.17
N GLU A 304 71.86 105.54 -31.65
CA GLU A 304 72.66 106.69 -32.08
C GLU A 304 73.50 107.25 -30.91
N GLY A 305 74.82 107.36 -31.12
CA GLY A 305 75.76 107.91 -30.13
C GLY A 305 76.41 106.88 -29.19
N LEU A 306 76.25 105.58 -29.45
CA LEU A 306 76.96 104.51 -28.74
C LEU A 306 78.27 104.15 -29.48
N ASP A 307 79.33 103.83 -28.73
CA ASP A 307 80.56 103.30 -29.31
C ASP A 307 80.40 101.85 -29.79
N VAL A 308 81.11 101.51 -30.87
CA VAL A 308 81.04 100.17 -31.50
C VAL A 308 81.54 99.10 -30.54
N SER A 309 82.60 99.36 -29.77
CA SER A 309 83.13 98.40 -28.79
C SER A 309 82.16 98.14 -27.64
N VAL A 310 81.38 99.14 -27.23
CA VAL A 310 80.30 98.97 -26.25
C VAL A 310 79.15 98.14 -26.83
N TRP A 311 78.78 98.36 -28.08
CA TRP A 311 77.73 97.58 -28.75
C TRP A 311 78.11 96.10 -28.87
N GLU A 312 79.35 95.81 -29.23
CA GLU A 312 79.88 94.44 -29.26
C GLU A 312 79.82 93.78 -27.88
N HIS A 313 80.23 94.49 -26.82
CA HIS A 313 80.12 94.00 -25.44
C HIS A 313 78.67 93.74 -25.02
N PHE A 314 77.73 94.64 -25.38
CA PHE A 314 76.30 94.46 -25.16
C PHE A 314 75.74 93.22 -25.87
N CYS A 315 76.07 93.03 -27.14
CA CYS A 315 75.64 91.87 -27.91
C CYS A 315 76.18 90.56 -27.28
N MET A 316 77.42 90.56 -26.79
CA MET A 316 77.99 89.41 -26.05
C MET A 316 77.22 89.12 -24.76
N THR A 317 76.99 90.11 -23.90
CA THR A 317 76.22 89.95 -22.65
C THR A 317 74.78 89.50 -22.92
N ARG A 318 74.15 90.03 -23.97
CA ARG A 318 72.80 89.64 -24.41
C ARG A 318 72.76 88.18 -24.89
N ARG A 319 73.74 87.74 -25.69
CA ARG A 319 73.85 86.34 -26.13
C ARG A 319 74.06 85.40 -24.94
N MET A 320 74.99 85.73 -24.04
CA MET A 320 75.22 84.95 -22.82
C MET A 320 73.94 84.76 -21.98
N LYS A 321 73.12 85.80 -21.86
CA LYS A 321 71.82 85.72 -21.18
C LYS A 321 70.82 84.81 -21.91
N VAL A 322 70.70 84.96 -23.23
CA VAL A 322 69.78 84.14 -24.05
C VAL A 322 70.18 82.67 -24.02
N GLU A 323 71.48 82.38 -24.08
CA GLU A 323 72.02 81.02 -23.92
C GLU A 323 71.67 80.42 -22.56
N ASN A 324 71.82 81.19 -21.48
CA ASN A 324 71.49 80.70 -20.14
C ASN A 324 69.97 80.47 -19.96
N GLU A 325 69.12 81.36 -20.47
CA GLU A 325 67.66 81.16 -20.46
C GLU A 325 67.24 79.90 -21.24
N GLN A 326 67.92 79.59 -22.34
CA GLN A 326 67.67 78.36 -23.08
C GLN A 326 68.12 77.12 -22.29
N LYS A 327 69.30 77.17 -21.64
CA LYS A 327 69.77 76.09 -20.76
C LYS A 327 68.78 75.84 -19.61
N VAL A 328 68.27 76.90 -18.99
CA VAL A 328 67.21 76.83 -17.96
C VAL A 328 65.95 76.16 -18.52
N LYS A 329 65.46 76.56 -19.70
CA LYS A 329 64.28 75.95 -20.32
C LYS A 329 64.47 74.47 -20.64
N GLN A 330 65.65 74.08 -21.16
CA GLN A 330 65.97 72.69 -21.44
C GLN A 330 66.02 71.85 -20.16
N LYS A 331 66.67 72.36 -19.12
CA LYS A 331 66.70 71.70 -17.80
C LYS A 331 65.31 71.65 -17.16
N ALA A 332 64.47 72.66 -17.30
CA ALA A 332 63.09 72.61 -16.81
C ALA A 332 62.27 71.49 -17.49
N ALA A 333 62.44 71.30 -18.80
CA ALA A 333 61.81 70.20 -19.53
C ALA A 333 62.32 68.83 -19.06
N GLY A 334 63.64 68.68 -18.88
CA GLY A 334 64.23 67.45 -18.33
C GLY A 334 63.76 67.14 -16.90
N LEU A 335 63.59 68.17 -16.05
CA LEU A 335 63.05 68.00 -14.70
C LEU A 335 61.61 67.45 -14.76
N MET A 336 60.79 67.93 -15.68
CA MET A 336 59.43 67.40 -15.89
C MET A 336 59.45 65.93 -16.30
N GLU A 337 60.33 65.54 -17.22
CA GLU A 337 60.51 64.13 -17.61
C GLU A 337 60.95 63.26 -16.42
N MET A 338 61.92 63.71 -15.62
CA MET A 338 62.37 62.99 -14.43
C MET A 338 61.28 62.86 -13.36
N VAL A 339 60.46 63.90 -13.15
CA VAL A 339 59.28 63.82 -12.26
C VAL A 339 58.28 62.78 -12.76
N THR A 340 58.02 62.72 -14.07
CA THR A 340 57.12 61.69 -14.64
C THR A 340 57.71 60.28 -14.51
N PHE A 341 59.03 60.13 -14.68
CA PHE A 341 59.73 58.87 -14.47
C PHE A 341 59.64 58.40 -13.01
N LEU A 342 59.89 59.30 -12.06
CA LEU A 342 59.75 59.00 -10.63
C LEU A 342 58.33 58.56 -10.29
N ARG A 343 57.31 59.26 -10.79
CA ARG A 343 55.90 58.88 -10.58
C ARG A 343 55.64 57.45 -11.05
N LYS A 344 56.11 57.10 -12.24
CA LYS A 344 55.97 55.73 -12.77
C LYS A 344 56.65 54.69 -11.88
N ARG A 345 57.84 54.99 -11.35
CA ARG A 345 58.54 54.09 -10.41
C ARG A 345 57.79 53.90 -9.09
N VAL A 346 57.19 54.98 -8.56
CA VAL A 346 56.34 54.91 -7.36
C VAL A 346 55.10 54.05 -7.62
N GLU A 347 54.43 54.22 -8.76
CA GLU A 347 53.28 53.38 -9.13
C GLU A 347 53.66 51.88 -9.28
N GLU A 348 54.85 51.57 -9.81
CA GLU A 348 55.36 50.20 -9.89
C GLU A 348 55.61 49.61 -8.48
N ASP A 349 56.21 50.39 -7.57
CA ASP A 349 56.48 50.02 -6.18
C ASP A 349 55.20 49.82 -5.34
N GLU A 350 54.18 50.66 -5.57
CA GLU A 350 52.85 50.52 -4.96
C GLU A 350 52.10 49.28 -5.46
N LYS A 351 52.21 48.94 -6.76
CA LYS A 351 51.61 47.71 -7.31
C LYS A 351 52.20 46.46 -6.67
N VAL A 352 53.53 46.42 -6.47
CA VAL A 352 54.18 45.29 -5.78
C VAL A 352 53.70 45.22 -4.33
N GLN A 353 53.58 46.35 -3.65
CA GLN A 353 53.06 46.41 -2.27
C GLN A 353 51.62 45.86 -2.17
N GLN A 354 50.73 46.28 -3.07
CA GLN A 354 49.35 45.77 -3.11
C GLN A 354 49.30 44.25 -3.37
N ASN A 355 50.21 43.72 -4.19
CA ASN A 355 50.29 42.29 -4.42
C ASN A 355 50.78 41.53 -3.18
N ILE A 356 51.73 42.08 -2.42
CA ILE A 356 52.16 41.50 -1.14
C ILE A 356 50.98 41.44 -0.16
N GLU A 357 50.22 42.53 -0.03
CA GLU A 357 49.06 42.59 0.87
C GLU A 357 47.98 41.57 0.50
N LYS A 358 47.70 41.39 -0.80
CA LYS A 358 46.76 40.36 -1.27
C LYS A 358 47.21 38.94 -0.91
N VAL A 359 48.47 38.61 -1.19
CA VAL A 359 49.03 37.29 -0.89
C VAL A 359 49.06 37.04 0.61
N PHE A 360 49.38 38.06 1.40
CA PHE A 360 49.36 37.95 2.86
C PHE A 360 47.96 37.69 3.40
N HIS A 361 46.94 38.34 2.84
CA HIS A 361 45.54 38.07 3.19
C HIS A 361 45.13 36.64 2.81
N GLU A 362 45.48 36.16 1.61
CA GLU A 362 45.23 34.77 1.20
C GLU A 362 45.94 33.76 2.12
N LEU A 363 47.14 34.07 2.61
CA LEU A 363 47.87 33.22 3.55
C LEU A 363 47.13 33.10 4.90
N ILE A 364 46.59 34.21 5.42
CA ILE A 364 45.82 34.21 6.67
C ILE A 364 44.56 33.34 6.52
N LEU A 365 43.81 33.51 5.42
CA LEU A 365 42.62 32.70 5.17
C LEU A 365 42.96 31.20 5.09
N LEU A 366 44.05 30.85 4.40
CA LEU A 366 44.50 29.46 4.32
C LEU A 366 44.92 28.91 5.70
N GLN A 367 45.52 29.72 6.56
CA GLN A 367 45.87 29.32 7.92
C GLN A 367 44.63 29.09 8.79
N GLU A 368 43.59 29.93 8.64
CA GLU A 368 42.30 29.73 9.31
C GLU A 368 41.62 28.43 8.84
N GLU A 369 41.55 28.19 7.53
CA GLU A 369 41.03 26.95 6.93
C GLU A 369 41.78 25.71 7.45
N LYS A 370 43.11 25.80 7.54
CA LYS A 370 43.97 24.73 8.07
C LYS A 370 43.68 24.44 9.54
N VAL A 371 43.53 25.47 10.38
CA VAL A 371 43.20 25.30 11.79
C VAL A 371 41.80 24.70 11.97
N GLU A 372 40.82 25.17 11.21
CA GLU A 372 39.46 24.63 11.23
C GLU A 372 39.45 23.14 10.88
N PHE A 373 40.16 22.77 9.82
CA PHE A 373 40.31 21.37 9.41
C PHE A 373 40.99 20.51 10.49
N GLN A 374 42.07 21.00 11.10
CA GLN A 374 42.80 20.27 12.14
C GLN A 374 41.98 20.07 13.42
N LEU A 375 41.08 21.00 13.74
CA LEU A 375 40.17 20.88 14.89
C LEU A 375 38.94 20.02 14.57
N ASN A 376 38.51 19.97 13.31
CA ASN A 376 37.35 19.21 12.85
C ASN A 376 37.70 17.73 12.64
N LEU A 377 37.77 16.99 13.74
CA LEU A 377 38.12 15.57 13.72
C LEU A 377 36.94 14.70 13.25
N THR A 378 37.17 13.90 12.22
CA THR A 378 36.23 12.86 11.80
C THR A 378 36.23 11.71 12.80
N ILE A 379 35.07 11.41 13.40
CA ILE A 379 34.89 10.28 14.31
C ILE A 379 33.94 9.26 13.67
N GLN A 380 34.35 7.99 13.68
CA GLN A 380 33.51 6.89 13.22
C GLN A 380 32.76 6.27 14.40
N ILE A 381 31.43 6.18 14.28
CA ILE A 381 30.54 5.61 15.30
C ILE A 381 29.80 4.43 14.69
N LEU A 382 29.85 3.28 15.35
CA LEU A 382 29.11 2.09 14.93
C LEU A 382 27.71 2.10 15.56
N LEU A 383 26.69 2.23 14.72
CA LEU A 383 25.29 2.23 15.12
C LEU A 383 24.56 1.02 14.52
N LYS A 384 23.64 0.43 15.29
CA LYS A 384 22.79 -0.66 14.82
C LYS A 384 21.62 -0.12 14.01
N GLN A 385 21.08 -0.95 13.12
CA GLN A 385 19.83 -0.66 12.41
C GLN A 385 18.71 -0.36 13.43
N GLY A 386 18.00 0.74 13.24
CA GLY A 386 17.00 1.27 14.18
C GLY A 386 17.52 2.31 15.17
N GLN A 387 18.83 2.56 15.23
CA GLN A 387 19.40 3.75 15.91
C GLN A 387 19.65 4.91 14.94
N VAL A 388 19.51 4.64 13.64
CA VAL A 388 19.64 5.60 12.55
C VAL A 388 18.25 5.73 11.94
N GLU A 389 17.65 6.90 12.10
CA GLU A 389 16.35 7.25 11.53
C GLU A 389 16.60 8.23 10.38
N LEU A 390 16.56 7.72 9.15
CA LEU A 390 16.68 8.51 7.93
C LEU A 390 15.39 8.37 7.12
N GLU A 391 14.93 9.47 6.53
CA GLU A 391 13.74 9.47 5.67
C GLU A 391 13.99 8.70 4.36
N ASN A 392 15.24 8.72 3.85
CA ASN A 392 15.60 8.17 2.54
C ASN A 392 16.66 7.05 2.64
N PHE A 393 16.24 5.83 2.93
CA PHE A 393 17.13 4.65 2.90
C PHE A 393 17.49 4.14 1.49
N GLN A 394 16.96 4.76 0.44
CA GLN A 394 16.75 4.02 -0.80
C GLN A 394 17.83 4.12 -1.88
N LEU A 395 18.88 4.95 -1.82
CA LEU A 395 19.92 4.86 -2.86
C LEU A 395 21.30 5.44 -2.53
N ILE A 396 21.38 6.48 -1.70
CA ILE A 396 22.64 7.11 -1.28
C ILE A 396 22.46 7.49 0.20
N LEU A 397 23.32 7.00 1.07
CA LEU A 397 23.31 7.34 2.49
C LEU A 397 23.97 8.71 2.65
N GLU A 398 23.20 9.76 2.38
CA GLU A 398 23.62 11.14 2.62
C GLU A 398 23.23 11.54 4.05
N TYR A 399 24.23 11.76 4.90
CA TYR A 399 24.07 12.07 6.33
C TYR A 399 24.26 13.55 6.65
N SER A 400 24.21 14.42 5.64
CA SER A 400 24.51 15.86 5.78
C SER A 400 23.60 16.56 6.81
N ASP A 401 22.34 16.14 6.89
CA ASP A 401 21.34 16.68 7.81
C ASP A 401 21.18 15.84 9.09
N ALA A 402 22.06 14.84 9.32
CA ALA A 402 21.94 13.94 10.45
C ALA A 402 22.46 14.59 11.74
N ILE A 403 21.66 14.49 12.81
CA ILE A 403 21.98 15.04 14.13
C ILE A 403 22.21 13.90 15.11
N LEU A 404 23.29 13.95 15.88
CA LEU A 404 23.55 13.01 16.96
C LEU A 404 22.78 13.42 18.22
N ILE A 405 21.78 12.62 18.62
CA ILE A 405 20.96 12.87 19.81
C ILE A 405 21.30 11.85 20.89
N ASN A 406 21.39 12.32 22.14
CA ASN A 406 21.59 11.41 23.28
C ASN A 406 20.35 10.53 23.50
N LYS A 407 20.57 9.21 23.55
CA LYS A 407 19.53 8.19 23.74
C LYS A 407 18.64 8.44 24.97
N ASN A 408 19.22 8.97 26.05
CA ASN A 408 18.49 9.21 27.30
C ASN A 408 17.29 10.14 27.08
N ILE A 409 17.44 11.16 26.21
CA ILE A 409 16.35 12.10 25.90
C ILE A 409 15.16 11.36 25.28
N ILE A 410 15.44 10.42 24.36
CA ILE A 410 14.43 9.60 23.70
C ILE A 410 13.81 8.60 24.68
N GLU A 411 14.63 7.96 25.52
CA GLU A 411 14.15 7.01 26.54
C GLU A 411 13.27 7.69 27.59
N ASP A 412 13.65 8.89 28.04
CA ASP A 412 12.90 9.70 28.98
C ASP A 412 11.54 10.08 28.38
N LEU A 413 11.52 10.59 27.14
CA LEU A 413 10.27 10.87 26.42
C LEU A 413 9.42 9.62 26.25
N ASN A 414 10.01 8.50 25.87
CA ASN A 414 9.30 7.22 25.73
C ASN A 414 8.76 6.70 27.07
N SER A 415 9.44 6.97 28.19
CA SER A 415 8.95 6.65 29.52
C SER A 415 7.71 7.47 29.88
N VAL A 416 7.73 8.76 29.56
CA VAL A 416 6.60 9.68 29.76
C VAL A 416 5.42 9.27 28.89
N ILE A 417 5.66 8.97 27.60
CA ILE A 417 4.63 8.49 26.67
C ILE A 417 4.01 7.19 27.18
N ARG A 418 4.81 6.22 27.63
CA ARG A 418 4.31 4.97 28.22
C ARG A 418 3.49 5.21 29.49
N ALA A 419 3.95 6.10 30.37
CA ALA A 419 3.21 6.44 31.59
C ALA A 419 1.86 7.08 31.27
N GLN A 420 1.80 7.99 30.29
CA GLN A 420 0.55 8.58 29.83
C GLN A 420 -0.36 7.56 29.13
N GLY A 421 0.21 6.68 28.32
CA GLY A 421 -0.50 5.56 27.71
C GLY A 421 -1.13 4.65 28.76
N GLN A 422 -0.38 4.30 29.81
CA GLN A 422 -0.88 3.50 30.91
C GLN A 422 -2.02 4.19 31.67
N LYS A 423 -1.90 5.50 31.95
CA LYS A 423 -2.98 6.29 32.56
C LYS A 423 -4.26 6.27 31.71
N LYS A 424 -4.13 6.40 30.39
CA LYS A 424 -5.25 6.31 29.46
C LYS A 424 -5.90 4.92 29.49
N VAL A 425 -5.10 3.86 29.49
CA VAL A 425 -5.60 2.48 29.59
C VAL A 425 -6.32 2.25 30.92
N THR A 426 -5.74 2.69 32.04
CA THR A 426 -6.39 2.58 33.37
C THR A 426 -7.73 3.33 33.38
N SER A 427 -7.76 4.56 32.86
CA SER A 427 -9.02 5.34 32.76
C SER A 427 -10.06 4.65 31.86
N MET A 428 -9.62 4.01 30.77
CA MET A 428 -10.50 3.21 29.91
C MET A 428 -11.06 1.98 30.64
N VAL A 429 -10.24 1.30 31.45
CA VAL A 429 -10.67 0.15 32.25
C VAL A 429 -11.67 0.58 33.32
N GLU A 430 -11.39 1.66 34.05
CA GLU A 430 -12.32 2.23 35.04
C GLU A 430 -13.65 2.60 34.38
N SER A 431 -13.62 3.26 33.22
CA SER A 431 -14.84 3.60 32.47
C SER A 431 -15.62 2.35 32.06
N LYS A 432 -14.93 1.31 31.55
CA LYS A 432 -15.55 0.02 31.22
C LYS A 432 -16.22 -0.62 32.46
N ASP A 433 -15.54 -0.62 33.60
CA ASP A 433 -16.05 -1.22 34.84
C ASP A 433 -17.24 -0.44 35.41
N VAL A 434 -17.24 0.90 35.29
CA VAL A 434 -18.41 1.74 35.60
C VAL A 434 -19.60 1.37 34.72
N HIS A 435 -19.42 1.26 33.40
CA HIS A 435 -20.51 0.84 32.50
C HIS A 435 -21.02 -0.56 32.85
N LYS A 436 -20.12 -1.49 33.15
CA LYS A 436 -20.51 -2.83 33.62
C LYS A 436 -21.32 -2.77 34.91
N GLY A 437 -20.94 -1.91 35.85
CA GLY A 437 -21.68 -1.65 37.09
C GLY A 437 -23.06 -1.05 36.84
N ILE A 438 -23.18 -0.08 35.93
CA ILE A 438 -24.46 0.50 35.52
C ILE A 438 -25.38 -0.58 34.93
N PHE A 439 -24.89 -1.39 33.99
CA PHE A 439 -25.67 -2.50 33.43
C PHE A 439 -26.12 -3.52 34.49
N GLN A 440 -25.27 -3.81 35.47
CA GLN A 440 -25.62 -4.70 36.58
C GLN A 440 -26.76 -4.10 37.43
N ILE A 441 -26.66 -2.82 37.77
CA ILE A 441 -27.70 -2.11 38.53
C ILE A 441 -29.01 -2.01 37.75
N GLU A 442 -28.95 -1.71 36.45
CA GLU A 442 -30.14 -1.67 35.58
C GLU A 442 -30.83 -3.04 35.52
N TRP A 443 -30.05 -4.11 35.44
CA TRP A 443 -30.59 -5.47 35.47
C TRP A 443 -31.23 -5.80 36.82
N GLU A 444 -30.58 -5.44 37.93
CA GLU A 444 -31.14 -5.62 39.27
C GLU A 444 -32.42 -4.80 39.49
N HIS A 445 -32.46 -3.56 38.99
CA HIS A 445 -33.65 -2.73 39.01
C HIS A 445 -34.78 -3.37 38.22
N LYS A 446 -34.53 -3.82 36.99
CA LYS A 446 -35.51 -4.52 36.15
C LYS A 446 -36.05 -5.78 36.83
N LYS A 447 -35.16 -6.54 37.48
CA LYS A 447 -35.54 -7.71 38.26
C LYS A 447 -36.47 -7.33 39.41
N MET A 448 -36.11 -6.31 40.19
CA MET A 448 -36.96 -5.84 41.30
C MET A 448 -38.29 -5.26 40.82
N GLU A 449 -38.34 -4.57 39.68
CA GLU A 449 -39.59 -4.12 39.04
C GLU A 449 -40.49 -5.32 38.69
N MET A 450 -39.95 -6.37 38.08
CA MET A 450 -40.72 -7.58 37.76
C MET A 450 -41.20 -8.30 39.03
N GLU A 451 -40.38 -8.39 40.08
CA GLU A 451 -40.79 -8.94 41.36
C GLU A 451 -41.89 -8.10 42.02
N MET A 452 -41.80 -6.77 41.92
CA MET A 452 -42.83 -5.85 42.40
C MET A 452 -44.14 -6.02 41.61
N GLU A 453 -44.07 -6.15 40.28
CA GLU A 453 -45.24 -6.42 39.44
C GLU A 453 -45.90 -7.75 39.79
N ASP A 454 -45.13 -8.83 39.98
CA ASP A 454 -45.64 -10.14 40.40
C ASP A 454 -46.29 -10.07 41.79
N LEU A 455 -45.67 -9.38 42.75
CA LEU A 455 -46.27 -9.17 44.08
C LEU A 455 -47.54 -8.32 44.01
N ASN A 456 -47.57 -7.28 43.19
CA ASN A 456 -48.77 -6.46 42.96
C ASN A 456 -49.88 -7.28 42.32
N GLN A 457 -49.57 -8.15 41.36
CA GLN A 457 -50.53 -9.06 40.75
C GLN A 457 -51.09 -10.04 41.77
N LYS A 458 -50.24 -10.65 42.59
CA LYS A 458 -50.66 -11.52 43.70
C LYS A 458 -51.55 -10.78 44.71
N ALA A 459 -51.22 -9.53 45.05
CA ALA A 459 -52.04 -8.70 45.92
C ALA A 459 -53.41 -8.41 45.28
N TRP A 460 -53.44 -8.10 43.98
CA TRP A 460 -54.66 -7.95 43.20
C TRP A 460 -55.50 -9.24 43.21
N ASP A 461 -54.89 -10.39 42.98
CA ASP A 461 -55.57 -11.69 42.99
C ASP A 461 -56.18 -11.99 44.37
N ILE A 462 -55.48 -11.65 45.47
CA ILE A 462 -56.00 -11.75 46.84
C ILE A 462 -57.15 -10.77 47.08
N GLN A 463 -57.05 -9.54 46.59
CA GLN A 463 -58.14 -8.55 46.71
C GLN A 463 -59.37 -8.95 45.88
N MET A 464 -59.18 -9.53 44.71
CA MET A 464 -60.24 -10.02 43.82
C MET A 464 -60.76 -11.41 44.19
N LEU A 465 -60.14 -12.08 45.17
CA LEU A 465 -60.59 -13.36 45.71
C LEU A 465 -61.91 -13.16 46.45
N PHE A 466 -63.00 -13.39 45.75
CA PHE A 466 -64.35 -13.31 46.31
C PHE A 466 -64.54 -14.42 47.36
N PHE A 467 -64.65 -14.05 48.63
CA PHE A 467 -64.96 -14.99 49.70
C PHE A 467 -66.43 -15.44 49.59
N SER A 468 -66.65 -16.59 48.95
CA SER A 468 -67.93 -17.30 49.01
C SER A 468 -68.36 -17.52 50.47
N ARG A 469 -69.67 -17.40 50.75
CA ARG A 469 -70.27 -17.68 52.06
C ARG A 469 -69.85 -19.02 52.65
N ASP A 470 -69.54 -20.02 51.81
CA ASP A 470 -69.12 -21.34 52.26
C ASP A 470 -67.69 -21.32 52.85
N ARG A 471 -66.78 -20.53 52.27
CA ARG A 471 -65.42 -20.36 52.80
C ARG A 471 -65.41 -19.55 54.10
N GLN A 472 -66.36 -18.63 54.25
CA GLN A 472 -66.52 -17.85 55.48
C GLN A 472 -67.07 -18.69 56.64
N LYS A 473 -67.95 -19.66 56.35
CA LYS A 473 -68.44 -20.65 57.32
C LYS A 473 -67.34 -21.62 57.79
N PHE A 474 -66.45 -22.04 56.89
CA PHE A 474 -65.31 -22.91 57.22
C PHE A 474 -64.34 -22.27 58.22
N LEU A 475 -64.07 -20.96 58.08
CA LEU A 475 -63.09 -20.26 58.93
C LEU A 475 -63.62 -19.86 60.31
N ASN A 476 -64.93 -19.69 60.46
CA ASN A 476 -65.55 -19.15 61.69
C ASN A 476 -66.13 -20.22 62.63
N GLU A 477 -66.44 -21.42 62.14
CA GLU A 477 -67.04 -22.50 62.92
C GLU A 477 -65.97 -23.52 63.37
N PRO A 478 -65.68 -23.65 64.68
CA PRO A 478 -64.63 -24.55 65.17
C PRO A 478 -64.92 -26.05 64.96
N GLN A 479 -66.16 -26.43 64.63
CA GLN A 479 -66.58 -27.79 64.30
C GLN A 479 -67.29 -27.87 62.95
N TYR A 480 -66.74 -27.21 61.93
CA TYR A 480 -67.28 -27.22 60.56
C TYR A 480 -67.46 -28.64 60.00
N GLU A 481 -66.51 -29.55 60.24
CA GLU A 481 -66.61 -30.94 59.78
C GLU A 481 -67.77 -31.70 60.42
N THR A 482 -68.06 -31.44 61.69
CA THR A 482 -69.18 -32.10 62.40
C THR A 482 -70.53 -31.57 61.90
N LEU A 483 -70.61 -30.28 61.61
CA LEU A 483 -71.81 -29.62 61.08
C LEU A 483 -72.12 -30.11 59.65
N ILE A 484 -71.08 -30.24 58.81
CA ILE A 484 -71.20 -30.88 57.50
C ILE A 484 -71.55 -32.36 57.63
N GLY A 485 -70.95 -33.10 58.57
CA GLY A 485 -71.28 -34.51 58.80
C GLY A 485 -72.75 -34.74 59.15
N ILE A 486 -73.34 -33.88 59.99
CA ILE A 486 -74.77 -33.91 60.31
C ILE A 486 -75.61 -33.58 59.08
N GLN A 487 -75.21 -32.57 58.30
CA GLN A 487 -75.94 -32.18 57.09
C GLN A 487 -75.89 -33.25 56.00
N ILE A 488 -74.74 -33.93 55.84
CA ILE A 488 -74.57 -35.09 54.96
C ILE A 488 -75.48 -36.22 55.44
N GLY A 489 -75.50 -36.55 56.72
CA GLY A 489 -76.38 -37.61 57.26
C GLY A 489 -77.88 -37.35 57.01
N VAL A 490 -78.33 -36.10 57.13
CA VAL A 490 -79.72 -35.71 56.81
C VAL A 490 -80.00 -35.83 55.30
N MET A 491 -79.05 -35.44 54.45
CA MET A 491 -79.15 -35.61 53.00
C MET A 491 -79.18 -37.08 52.59
N GLU A 492 -78.35 -37.94 53.18
CA GLU A 492 -78.33 -39.37 52.90
C GLU A 492 -79.65 -40.06 53.25
N GLN A 493 -80.25 -39.71 54.39
CA GLN A 493 -81.59 -40.19 54.75
C GLN A 493 -82.66 -39.72 53.75
N THR A 494 -82.58 -38.47 53.30
CA THR A 494 -83.51 -37.92 52.30
C THR A 494 -83.36 -38.62 50.96
N ILE A 495 -82.12 -38.90 50.53
CA ILE A 495 -81.82 -39.64 49.29
C ILE A 495 -82.35 -41.07 49.39
N ALA A 496 -82.20 -41.75 50.52
CA ALA A 496 -82.73 -43.10 50.71
C ALA A 496 -84.26 -43.16 50.62
N VAL A 497 -84.96 -42.13 51.12
CA VAL A 497 -86.42 -41.99 50.96
C VAL A 497 -86.75 -41.75 49.49
N LEU A 498 -86.06 -40.82 48.82
CA LEU A 498 -86.28 -40.53 47.40
C LEU A 498 -86.04 -41.75 46.51
N ASP A 499 -85.01 -42.56 46.77
CA ASP A 499 -84.72 -43.78 46.01
C ASP A 499 -85.83 -44.84 46.15
N LYS A 500 -86.38 -45.02 47.36
CA LYS A 500 -87.57 -45.88 47.55
C LYS A 500 -88.77 -45.39 46.76
N THR A 501 -89.01 -44.08 46.76
CA THR A 501 -90.11 -43.46 45.99
C THR A 501 -89.89 -43.60 44.48
N HIS A 502 -88.66 -43.40 44.02
CA HIS A 502 -88.29 -43.52 42.62
C HIS A 502 -88.46 -44.96 42.13
N LYS A 503 -88.02 -45.96 42.88
CA LYS A 503 -88.24 -47.39 42.55
C LYS A 503 -89.72 -47.72 42.39
N LYS A 504 -90.58 -47.19 43.26
CA LYS A 504 -92.05 -47.34 43.15
C LYS A 504 -92.61 -46.66 41.89
N ASN A 505 -92.13 -45.47 41.56
CA ASN A 505 -92.54 -44.74 40.35
C ASN A 505 -92.09 -45.43 39.06
N VAL A 506 -90.86 -45.95 39.03
CA VAL A 506 -90.34 -46.73 37.90
C VAL A 506 -91.20 -47.97 37.64
N GLU A 507 -91.61 -48.68 38.70
CA GLU A 507 -92.47 -49.86 38.57
C GLU A 507 -93.88 -49.50 38.04
N ASN A 508 -94.42 -48.35 38.46
CA ASN A 508 -95.67 -47.82 37.91
C ASN A 508 -95.53 -47.43 36.43
N CYS A 509 -94.43 -46.77 36.04
CA CYS A 509 -94.14 -46.42 34.65
C CYS A 509 -94.00 -47.68 33.79
N LYS A 510 -93.32 -48.73 34.26
CA LYS A 510 -93.24 -50.03 33.55
C LYS A 510 -94.61 -50.65 33.31
N LYS A 511 -95.52 -50.60 34.29
CA LYS A 511 -96.91 -51.07 34.13
C LYS A 511 -97.68 -50.24 33.11
N LEU A 512 -97.49 -48.92 33.09
CA LEU A 512 -98.10 -48.02 32.12
C LEU A 512 -97.59 -48.29 30.70
N LEU A 513 -96.28 -48.49 30.54
CA LEU A 513 -95.65 -48.81 29.26
C LEU A 513 -96.20 -50.13 28.68
N LYS A 514 -96.39 -51.15 29.51
CA LYS A 514 -97.05 -52.40 29.09
C LYS A 514 -98.52 -52.20 28.68
N LYS A 515 -99.25 -51.27 29.30
CA LYS A 515 -100.62 -50.92 28.88
C LYS A 515 -100.62 -50.17 27.54
N LEU A 516 -99.74 -49.19 27.37
CA LEU A 516 -99.61 -48.43 26.13
C LEU A 516 -99.15 -49.31 24.97
N GLY A 517 -98.22 -50.24 25.19
CA GLY A 517 -97.80 -51.20 24.17
C GLY A 517 -98.95 -52.08 23.67
N ARG A 518 -99.84 -52.54 24.57
CA ARG A 518 -101.07 -53.25 24.16
C ARG A 518 -102.01 -52.36 23.35
N PHE A 519 -102.12 -51.09 23.72
CA PHE A 519 -102.95 -50.12 23.00
C PHE A 519 -102.40 -49.81 21.60
N SER A 520 -101.07 -49.68 21.47
CA SER A 520 -100.38 -49.52 20.18
C SER A 520 -100.65 -50.71 19.28
N ASN A 521 -100.41 -51.94 19.77
CA ASN A 521 -100.65 -53.15 18.97
C ASN A 521 -102.12 -53.24 18.52
N HIS A 522 -103.07 -52.86 19.37
CA HIS A 522 -104.47 -52.82 18.99
C HIS A 522 -104.76 -51.79 17.88
N LYS A 523 -104.12 -50.61 17.95
CA LYS A 523 -104.19 -49.59 16.89
C LYS A 523 -103.49 -50.01 15.61
N ASP A 524 -102.37 -50.72 15.69
CA ASP A 524 -101.65 -51.24 14.52
C ASP A 524 -102.47 -52.28 13.78
N VAL A 525 -103.13 -53.20 14.51
CA VAL A 525 -104.07 -54.15 13.91
C VAL A 525 -105.24 -53.42 13.25
N ALA A 526 -105.84 -52.43 13.91
CA ALA A 526 -106.92 -51.63 13.33
C ALA A 526 -106.47 -50.85 12.07
N ASN A 527 -105.28 -50.25 12.09
CA ASN A 527 -104.69 -49.56 10.95
C ASN A 527 -104.39 -50.52 9.78
N TYR A 528 -103.94 -51.74 10.08
CA TYR A 528 -103.75 -52.77 9.07
C TYR A 528 -105.07 -53.16 8.42
N THR A 529 -106.14 -53.36 9.20
CA THR A 529 -107.49 -53.62 8.68
C THR A 529 -107.99 -52.46 7.82
N LEU A 530 -107.83 -51.21 8.28
CA LEU A 530 -108.18 -50.02 7.51
C LEU A 530 -107.37 -49.90 6.21
N SER A 531 -106.09 -50.28 6.22
CA SER A 531 -105.24 -50.29 5.01
C SER A 531 -105.69 -51.34 4.00
N CYS A 532 -106.14 -52.51 4.47
CA CYS A 532 -106.76 -53.52 3.61
C CYS A 532 -108.06 -53.00 3.00
N ASN A 533 -108.95 -52.42 3.81
CA ASN A 533 -110.21 -51.84 3.32
C ASN A 533 -109.97 -50.69 2.34
N LEU A 534 -108.98 -49.81 2.61
CA LEU A 534 -108.63 -48.71 1.73
C LEU A 534 -108.16 -49.24 0.37
N ARG A 535 -107.37 -50.31 0.35
CA ARG A 535 -106.92 -50.95 -0.89
C ARG A 535 -108.10 -51.55 -1.68
N GLU A 536 -109.05 -52.19 -1.02
CA GLU A 536 -110.27 -52.68 -1.67
C GLU A 536 -111.10 -51.53 -2.27
N GLU A 537 -111.31 -50.45 -1.50
CA GLU A 537 -112.01 -49.26 -2.00
C GLU A 537 -111.24 -48.57 -3.14
N LEU A 538 -109.90 -48.56 -3.10
CA LEU A 538 -109.10 -47.97 -4.17
C LEU A 538 -109.24 -48.76 -5.47
N VAL A 539 -109.30 -50.09 -5.39
CA VAL A 539 -109.62 -50.97 -6.54
C VAL A 539 -111.03 -50.66 -7.06
N ALA A 540 -112.03 -50.58 -6.17
CA ALA A 540 -113.40 -50.25 -6.57
C ALA A 540 -113.51 -48.84 -7.21
N VAL A 541 -112.74 -47.86 -6.73
CA VAL A 541 -112.69 -46.52 -7.31
C VAL A 541 -111.93 -46.50 -8.63
N SER A 542 -110.86 -47.28 -8.79
CA SER A 542 -110.20 -47.42 -10.10
C SER A 542 -111.12 -48.05 -11.13
N GLU A 543 -111.84 -49.12 -10.77
CA GLU A 543 -112.84 -49.74 -11.66
C GLU A 543 -113.94 -48.74 -12.04
N ARG A 544 -114.48 -47.98 -11.07
CA ARG A 544 -115.46 -46.92 -11.36
C ARG A 544 -114.89 -45.77 -12.19
N ARG A 545 -113.62 -45.43 -12.02
CA ARG A 545 -112.92 -44.40 -12.80
C ARG A 545 -112.71 -44.85 -14.23
N ASP A 546 -112.35 -46.11 -14.45
CA ASP A 546 -112.22 -46.69 -15.77
C ASP A 546 -113.57 -46.75 -16.49
N ILE A 547 -114.66 -47.05 -15.77
CA ILE A 547 -116.04 -46.90 -16.26
C ILE A 547 -116.36 -45.44 -16.62
N CYS A 548 -116.02 -44.46 -15.76
CA CYS A 548 -116.27 -43.03 -16.02
C CYS A 548 -115.42 -42.46 -17.17
N ASN A 549 -114.20 -42.99 -17.37
CA ASN A 549 -113.31 -42.61 -18.46
C ASN A 549 -113.76 -43.22 -19.78
N ALA A 550 -114.31 -44.44 -19.78
CA ALA A 550 -114.99 -45.03 -20.95
C ALA A 550 -116.26 -44.25 -21.36
N ILE A 551 -116.89 -43.53 -20.42
CA ILE A 551 -118.14 -42.76 -20.63
C ILE A 551 -117.90 -41.25 -20.85
N GLY A 552 -116.65 -40.76 -20.83
CA GLY A 552 -116.30 -39.41 -21.32
C GLY A 552 -117.00 -38.24 -20.60
N SER A 553 -116.75 -38.06 -19.31
CA SER A 553 -117.49 -37.16 -18.42
C SER A 553 -116.91 -35.73 -18.30
N LYS A 554 -116.74 -35.04 -19.43
CA LYS A 554 -116.68 -33.56 -19.49
C LYS A 554 -117.93 -32.92 -20.11
N LEU A 555 -118.95 -33.71 -20.48
CA LEU A 555 -120.15 -33.23 -21.19
C LEU A 555 -121.48 -33.37 -20.43
N THR A 556 -121.48 -33.86 -19.17
CA THR A 556 -122.73 -34.17 -18.44
C THR A 556 -123.14 -33.13 -17.38
N CYS A 557 -122.22 -32.53 -16.61
CA CYS A 557 -122.64 -31.60 -15.54
C CYS A 557 -123.09 -30.21 -16.04
N GLU A 558 -122.46 -29.65 -17.07
CA GLU A 558 -122.88 -28.35 -17.63
C GLU A 558 -124.21 -28.42 -18.38
N LYS A 559 -124.48 -29.52 -19.11
CA LYS A 559 -125.78 -29.72 -19.79
C LYS A 559 -126.93 -29.87 -18.81
N ILE A 560 -126.75 -30.64 -17.73
CA ILE A 560 -127.79 -30.85 -16.71
C ILE A 560 -128.09 -29.57 -15.93
N ALA A 561 -127.08 -28.73 -15.64
CA ALA A 561 -127.30 -27.44 -14.97
C ALA A 561 -128.10 -26.45 -15.84
N LYS A 562 -127.83 -26.42 -17.16
CA LYS A 562 -128.52 -25.53 -18.10
C LYS A 562 -129.98 -25.95 -18.33
N GLU A 563 -130.25 -27.24 -18.51
CA GLU A 563 -131.62 -27.77 -18.63
C GLU A 563 -132.46 -27.56 -17.37
N ARG A 564 -131.87 -27.68 -16.17
CA ARG A 564 -132.59 -27.43 -14.91
C ARG A 564 -132.97 -25.95 -14.75
N TYR A 565 -132.10 -25.04 -15.16
CA TYR A 565 -132.40 -23.60 -15.10
C TYR A 565 -133.52 -23.22 -16.08
N GLU A 566 -133.49 -23.75 -17.30
CA GLU A 566 -134.54 -23.51 -18.31
C GLU A 566 -135.89 -24.11 -17.89
N ASN A 567 -135.91 -25.33 -17.33
CA ASN A 567 -137.13 -25.97 -16.83
C ASN A 567 -137.75 -25.23 -15.64
N MET A 568 -136.94 -24.69 -14.73
CA MET A 568 -137.43 -23.89 -13.59
C MET A 568 -138.11 -22.61 -14.08
N MET A 569 -137.51 -21.90 -15.05
CA MET A 569 -138.10 -20.70 -15.63
C MET A 569 -139.43 -20.99 -16.35
N GLN A 570 -139.52 -22.12 -17.06
CA GLN A 570 -140.78 -22.55 -17.70
C GLN A 570 -141.87 -22.89 -16.67
N GLN A 571 -141.53 -23.60 -15.59
CA GLN A 571 -142.49 -23.91 -14.51
C GLN A 571 -143.04 -22.65 -13.84
N GLN A 572 -142.19 -21.64 -13.60
CA GLN A 572 -142.62 -20.38 -12.98
C GLN A 572 -143.56 -19.58 -13.90
N LYS A 573 -143.32 -19.63 -15.22
CA LYS A 573 -144.19 -19.01 -16.22
C LYS A 573 -145.55 -19.70 -16.30
N LEU A 574 -145.57 -21.04 -16.27
CA LEU A 574 -146.81 -21.84 -16.29
C LEU A 574 -147.63 -21.68 -15.00
N THR A 575 -146.99 -21.59 -13.84
CA THR A 575 -147.70 -21.36 -12.56
C THR A 575 -148.32 -19.96 -12.49
N ASN A 576 -147.66 -18.94 -13.03
CA ASN A 576 -148.26 -17.61 -13.12
C ASN A 576 -149.48 -17.58 -14.06
N ILE A 577 -149.42 -18.28 -15.21
CA ILE A 577 -150.56 -18.42 -16.12
C ILE A 577 -151.71 -19.17 -15.44
N SER A 578 -151.42 -20.26 -14.73
CA SER A 578 -152.44 -21.04 -13.99
C SER A 578 -153.12 -20.20 -12.91
N LYS A 579 -152.39 -19.33 -12.18
CA LYS A 579 -152.99 -18.41 -11.21
C LYS A 579 -153.92 -17.38 -11.86
N GLN A 580 -153.51 -16.77 -12.98
CA GLN A 580 -154.36 -15.83 -13.72
C GLN A 580 -155.62 -16.52 -14.28
N GLN A 581 -155.49 -17.75 -14.77
CA GLN A 581 -156.62 -18.54 -15.25
C GLN A 581 -157.57 -18.92 -14.09
N ALA A 582 -157.05 -19.25 -12.91
CA ALA A 582 -157.87 -19.53 -11.74
C ALA A 582 -158.65 -18.30 -11.26
N GLU A 583 -158.03 -17.11 -11.28
CA GLU A 583 -158.71 -15.84 -11.00
C GLU A 583 -159.84 -15.57 -12.01
N GLN A 584 -159.57 -15.74 -13.31
CA GLN A 584 -160.61 -15.59 -14.34
C GLN A 584 -161.74 -16.61 -14.20
N ILE A 585 -161.44 -17.87 -13.87
CA ILE A 585 -162.46 -18.90 -13.62
C ILE A 585 -163.29 -18.55 -12.40
N SER A 586 -162.69 -18.02 -11.32
CA SER A 586 -163.42 -17.61 -10.13
C SER A 586 -164.36 -16.42 -10.41
N ILE A 587 -163.91 -15.44 -11.21
CA ILE A 587 -164.76 -14.34 -11.69
C ILE A 587 -165.90 -14.88 -12.56
N LEU A 588 -165.62 -15.78 -13.50
CA LEU A 588 -166.63 -16.39 -14.37
C LEU A 588 -167.62 -17.26 -13.59
N GLN A 589 -167.18 -17.97 -12.55
CA GLN A 589 -168.06 -18.74 -11.67
C GLN A 589 -168.98 -17.82 -10.86
N ALA A 590 -168.46 -16.70 -10.31
CA ALA A 590 -169.29 -15.71 -9.65
C ALA A 590 -170.32 -15.08 -10.62
N GLU A 591 -169.94 -14.86 -11.88
CA GLU A 591 -170.83 -14.37 -12.93
C GLU A 591 -171.90 -15.40 -13.32
N VAL A 592 -171.53 -16.70 -13.38
CA VAL A 592 -172.48 -17.80 -13.61
C VAL A 592 -173.44 -17.96 -12.43
N GLU A 593 -172.97 -17.86 -11.19
CA GLU A 593 -173.83 -17.86 -10.00
C GLU A 593 -174.79 -16.66 -10.05
N ARG A 594 -174.30 -15.47 -10.42
CA ARG A 594 -175.10 -14.26 -10.64
C ARG A 594 -176.17 -14.46 -11.72
N LEU A 595 -175.82 -15.14 -12.83
CA LEU A 595 -176.75 -15.48 -13.90
C LEU A 595 -177.75 -16.57 -13.49
N ARG A 596 -177.35 -17.56 -12.69
CA ARG A 596 -178.25 -18.58 -12.11
C ARG A 596 -179.27 -17.95 -11.15
N MET A 597 -178.83 -16.98 -10.33
CA MET A 597 -179.70 -16.17 -9.47
C MET A 597 -180.66 -15.27 -10.27
N ARG A 598 -180.41 -15.04 -11.57
CA ARG A 598 -181.26 -14.25 -12.47
C ARG A 598 -182.34 -15.09 -13.18
N THR A 599 -182.15 -16.40 -13.30
CA THR A 599 -183.10 -17.30 -13.98
C THR A 599 -183.92 -18.17 -13.02
N PHE A 600 -183.49 -18.32 -11.76
CA PHE A 600 -184.27 -18.93 -10.66
C PHE A 600 -184.14 -18.10 -9.37
N PRO A 601 -185.18 -17.41 -8.88
CA PRO A 601 -185.18 -16.87 -7.53
C PRO A 601 -185.42 -18.01 -6.53
N ALA A 602 -184.40 -18.38 -5.76
CA ALA A 602 -184.52 -19.26 -4.60
C ALA A 602 -184.50 -18.45 -3.30
N LEU A 603 -185.40 -18.85 -2.40
CA LEU A 603 -185.55 -18.38 -1.03
C LEU A 603 -184.43 -18.94 -0.14
N VAL A 604 -183.86 -18.06 0.68
CA VAL A 604 -183.25 -18.29 2.01
C VAL A 604 -184.25 -19.13 2.84
N PRO A 605 -183.89 -20.14 3.67
CA PRO A 605 -183.21 -19.87 4.96
C PRO A 605 -182.40 -21.03 5.59
N MET A 606 -181.66 -20.71 6.67
CA MET A 606 -180.83 -21.60 7.52
C MET A 606 -179.52 -22.12 6.92
#